data_AF-A0A376P5W1-F1
#
_entry.id   AF-A0A376P5W1-F1
#
_cell.length_a   1.000
_cell.length_b   1.000
_cell.length_c   1.000
_cell.angle_alpha   90.00
_cell.angle_beta   90.00
_cell.angle_gamma   90.00
#
_symmetry.space_group_name_H-M   'P 1'
#
loop_
_entity.id
_entity.type
_entity.pdbx_description
1 polymer ?
#
loop_
_entity_poly.entity_id
_entity_poly.type
_entity_poly.pdbx_seq_one_letter_code
_entity_poly.pdbx_strand_id
1 'polypeptide(L)'
;MITDLILHNHPRMKTITLNDNHIAHLNAKNTTKLEYLNLSNNNLLPTNDIDQLISSKHLWHVLVNGINNDPLAQMQYWTAVRNIIDDTNEVTIDLSGLNLTTQPPGLQNFTSINLDNNQLTHFDATNYDRLVKLSLNSNALESINFPQGRNVSITHISMNNNALRNIDIDRLSSVTYFSAAHNQLEFVQLESCECLQYLNLSHNQLSDIVAGNKN
;
A
#
# COMPACT_ATOMS: atom_id res chain seq x y z
N MET A 1 9.31 -31.42 2.63
CA MET A 1 8.59 -30.19 3.03
C MET A 1 9.55 -29.35 3.84
N ILE A 2 9.82 -28.12 3.42
CA ILE A 2 10.54 -27.14 4.26
C ILE A 2 9.47 -26.46 5.10
N THR A 3 9.36 -26.84 6.37
CA THR A 3 8.45 -26.21 7.33
C THR A 3 9.02 -24.91 7.89
N ASP A 4 10.35 -24.82 7.98
CA ASP A 4 11.04 -23.74 8.68
C ASP A 4 12.15 -23.13 7.82
N LEU A 5 12.12 -21.82 7.62
CA LEU A 5 13.23 -21.05 7.07
C LEU A 5 13.98 -20.33 8.20
N ILE A 6 15.15 -20.86 8.58
CA ILE A 6 16.01 -20.27 9.62
C ILE A 6 17.30 -19.75 9.00
N LEU A 7 17.47 -18.43 8.93
CA LEU A 7 18.60 -17.78 8.25
C LEU A 7 19.72 -17.32 9.18
N HIS A 8 19.92 -18.02 10.30
CA HIS A 8 20.83 -17.59 11.37
C HIS A 8 22.30 -17.43 10.95
N ASN A 9 22.75 -18.16 9.91
CA ASN A 9 24.13 -18.12 9.39
C ASN A 9 24.34 -17.20 8.18
N HIS A 10 23.35 -16.38 7.80
CA HIS A 10 23.38 -15.60 6.57
C HIS A 10 23.32 -14.07 6.82
N PRO A 11 24.18 -13.47 7.67
CA PRO A 11 24.04 -12.07 8.09
C PRO A 11 24.26 -11.04 6.97
N ARG A 12 24.87 -11.45 5.85
CA ARG A 12 25.15 -10.58 4.70
C ARG A 12 24.06 -10.64 3.62
N MET A 13 23.02 -11.45 3.82
CA MET A 13 21.95 -11.64 2.83
C MET A 13 21.16 -10.33 2.66
N LYS A 14 21.04 -9.88 1.41
CA LYS A 14 20.33 -8.64 1.02
C LYS A 14 18.98 -8.89 0.38
N THR A 15 18.82 -10.04 -0.28
CA THR A 15 17.62 -10.36 -1.05
C THR A 15 17.20 -11.78 -0.73
N ILE A 16 15.92 -11.96 -0.40
CA ILE A 16 15.29 -13.26 -0.21
C ILE A 16 14.05 -13.30 -1.11
N THR A 17 13.98 -14.32 -1.96
CA THR A 17 12.83 -14.57 -2.84
C THR A 17 12.42 -16.02 -2.67
N LEU A 18 11.28 -16.23 -2.03
CA LEU A 18 10.76 -17.54 -1.63
C LEU A 18 9.28 -17.68 -1.93
N ASN A 19 8.77 -16.90 -2.88
CA ASN A 19 7.37 -16.99 -3.27
C ASN A 19 7.01 -18.39 -3.80
N ASP A 20 5.74 -18.76 -3.70
CA ASP A 20 5.19 -20.02 -4.24
C ASP A 20 5.84 -21.27 -3.62
N ASN A 21 5.90 -21.29 -2.29
CA ASN A 21 6.48 -22.39 -1.51
C ASN A 21 5.53 -22.83 -0.39
N HIS A 22 6.00 -23.70 0.51
CA HIS A 22 5.22 -24.22 1.64
C HIS A 22 5.83 -23.84 3.00
N ILE A 23 6.49 -22.67 3.09
CA ILE A 23 7.14 -22.22 4.31
C ILE A 23 6.07 -21.92 5.36
N ALA A 24 6.21 -22.52 6.55
CA ALA A 24 5.30 -22.30 7.68
C ALA A 24 5.89 -21.34 8.72
N HIS A 25 7.21 -21.30 8.87
CA HIS A 25 7.90 -20.43 9.81
C HIS A 25 9.07 -19.69 9.17
N LEU A 26 9.21 -18.41 9.52
CA LEU A 26 10.31 -17.54 9.11
C LEU A 26 11.12 -17.10 10.33
N ASN A 27 12.43 -17.24 10.28
CA ASN A 27 13.34 -16.56 11.18
C ASN A 27 14.53 -15.96 10.41
N ALA A 28 14.41 -14.66 10.13
CA ALA A 28 15.39 -13.81 9.47
C ALA A 28 16.03 -12.78 10.43
N LYS A 29 15.97 -13.02 11.75
CA LYS A 29 16.48 -12.09 12.77
C LYS A 29 17.95 -11.74 12.59
N ASN A 30 18.75 -12.66 12.06
CA ASN A 30 20.18 -12.45 11.87
C ASN A 30 20.54 -11.85 10.51
N THR A 31 19.60 -11.73 9.56
CA THR A 31 19.87 -11.13 8.24
C THR A 31 19.74 -9.60 8.33
N THR A 32 20.61 -8.96 9.10
CA THR A 32 20.57 -7.52 9.43
C THR A 32 20.86 -6.59 8.26
N LYS A 33 21.19 -7.15 7.08
CA LYS A 33 21.43 -6.44 5.81
C LYS A 33 20.36 -6.70 4.76
N LEU A 34 19.25 -7.34 5.14
CA LEU A 34 18.15 -7.63 4.23
C LEU A 34 17.50 -6.33 3.72
N GLU A 35 17.42 -6.21 2.41
CA GLU A 35 16.88 -5.07 1.68
C GLU A 35 15.54 -5.43 1.00
N TYR A 36 15.40 -6.68 0.56
CA TYR A 36 14.22 -7.18 -0.16
C TYR A 36 13.79 -8.56 0.36
N LEU A 37 12.50 -8.73 0.63
CA LEU A 37 11.91 -9.99 1.09
C LEU A 37 10.62 -10.32 0.34
N ASN A 38 10.60 -11.43 -0.39
CA ASN A 38 9.39 -11.95 -1.02
C ASN A 38 9.03 -13.33 -0.46
N LEU A 39 7.88 -13.40 0.19
CA LEU A 39 7.28 -14.56 0.86
C LEU A 39 5.88 -14.85 0.33
N SER A 40 5.48 -14.25 -0.79
CA SER A 40 4.13 -14.44 -1.34
C SER A 40 3.81 -15.92 -1.57
N ASN A 41 2.54 -16.32 -1.44
CA ASN A 41 2.05 -17.67 -1.70
C ASN A 41 2.82 -18.73 -0.89
N ASN A 42 2.90 -18.52 0.43
CA ASN A 42 3.43 -19.48 1.41
C ASN A 42 2.36 -19.82 2.46
N ASN A 43 2.69 -20.74 3.36
CA ASN A 43 1.79 -21.22 4.41
C ASN A 43 2.19 -20.69 5.80
N LEU A 44 2.62 -19.42 5.87
CA LEU A 44 3.24 -18.82 7.05
C LEU A 44 2.28 -18.70 8.23
N LEU A 45 2.51 -19.46 9.30
CA LEU A 45 1.62 -19.54 10.44
C LEU A 45 1.68 -18.29 11.33
N PRO A 46 0.53 -17.81 11.85
CA PRO A 46 0.49 -16.73 12.84
C PRO A 46 1.47 -16.95 14.00
N THR A 47 2.09 -15.88 14.50
CA THR A 47 3.03 -15.89 15.61
C THR A 47 3.02 -14.58 16.39
N ASN A 48 3.16 -14.69 17.72
CA ASN A 48 3.20 -13.54 18.63
C ASN A 48 4.55 -12.81 18.61
N ASP A 49 5.60 -13.44 18.07
CA ASP A 49 6.96 -12.89 18.04
C ASP A 49 7.34 -12.35 16.67
N ILE A 50 6.35 -11.96 15.87
CA ILE A 50 6.54 -11.58 14.46
C ILE A 50 7.58 -10.46 14.31
N ASP A 51 7.54 -9.46 15.21
CA ASP A 51 8.48 -8.34 15.28
C ASP A 51 9.93 -8.76 15.56
N GLN A 52 10.14 -9.97 16.09
CA GLN A 52 11.45 -10.53 16.35
C GLN A 52 12.02 -11.32 15.18
N LEU A 53 11.19 -11.66 14.17
CA LEU A 53 11.58 -12.56 13.08
C LEU A 53 12.39 -11.85 12.00
N ILE A 54 12.32 -10.53 11.91
CA ILE A 54 13.06 -9.72 10.94
C ILE A 54 13.60 -8.51 11.71
N SER A 55 14.87 -8.14 11.50
CA SER A 55 15.52 -7.04 12.26
C SER A 55 16.20 -6.00 11.36
N SER A 56 16.11 -6.16 10.04
CA SER A 56 16.91 -5.38 9.09
C SER A 56 16.29 -4.01 8.81
N LYS A 57 16.91 -2.95 9.36
CA LYS A 57 16.55 -1.54 9.08
C LYS A 57 16.74 -1.12 7.61
N HIS A 58 17.38 -1.95 6.80
CA HIS A 58 17.61 -1.71 5.37
C HIS A 58 16.47 -2.23 4.48
N LEU A 59 15.47 -2.89 5.05
CA LEU A 59 14.36 -3.48 4.33
C LEU A 59 13.47 -2.37 3.74
N TRP A 60 13.40 -2.30 2.40
CA TRP A 60 12.61 -1.30 1.69
C TRP A 60 11.44 -1.91 0.90
N HIS A 61 11.46 -3.22 0.69
CA HIS A 61 10.41 -3.94 -0.04
C HIS A 61 10.07 -5.28 0.60
N VAL A 62 8.77 -5.51 0.82
CA VAL A 62 8.24 -6.78 1.33
C VAL A 62 7.01 -7.21 0.54
N LEU A 63 7.02 -8.45 0.07
CA LEU A 63 5.89 -9.11 -0.55
C LEU A 63 5.46 -10.30 0.32
N VAL A 64 4.20 -10.31 0.74
CA VAL A 64 3.62 -11.32 1.64
C VAL A 64 2.22 -11.73 1.17
N ASN A 65 1.94 -11.54 -0.11
CA ASN A 65 0.62 -11.78 -0.71
C ASN A 65 0.27 -13.26 -0.67
N GLY A 66 -0.99 -13.61 -0.40
CA GLY A 66 -1.44 -15.01 -0.49
C GLY A 66 -0.87 -15.92 0.60
N ILE A 67 -0.31 -15.38 1.69
CA ILE A 67 0.01 -16.18 2.87
C ILE A 67 -1.28 -16.77 3.45
N ASN A 68 -1.33 -18.11 3.55
CA ASN A 68 -2.45 -18.89 4.09
C ASN A 68 -3.84 -18.65 3.45
N ASN A 69 -3.95 -17.82 2.41
CA ASN A 69 -5.23 -17.25 1.97
C ASN A 69 -6.05 -16.63 3.13
N ASP A 70 -5.38 -16.21 4.21
CA ASP A 70 -6.00 -15.64 5.41
C ASP A 70 -5.51 -14.20 5.60
N PRO A 71 -6.37 -13.19 5.38
CA PRO A 71 -6.03 -11.79 5.58
C PRO A 71 -5.50 -11.45 6.98
N LEU A 72 -5.98 -12.12 8.04
CA LEU A 72 -5.56 -11.85 9.42
C LEU A 72 -4.17 -12.43 9.71
N ALA A 73 -3.85 -13.60 9.15
CA ALA A 73 -2.52 -14.18 9.25
C ALA A 73 -1.50 -13.28 8.51
N GLN A 74 -1.86 -12.76 7.34
CA GLN A 74 -1.05 -11.79 6.59
C GLN A 74 -0.77 -10.51 7.41
N MET A 75 -1.75 -10.04 8.18
CA MET A 75 -1.64 -8.84 9.02
C MET A 75 -0.56 -8.90 10.11
N GLN A 76 -0.28 -10.08 10.67
CA GLN A 76 0.79 -10.20 11.66
C GLN A 76 2.16 -9.93 11.03
N TYR A 77 2.41 -10.46 9.83
CA TYR A 77 3.65 -10.21 9.09
C TYR A 77 3.80 -8.73 8.70
N TRP A 78 2.71 -7.99 8.46
CA TRP A 78 2.75 -6.55 8.25
C TRP A 78 3.17 -5.76 9.49
N THR A 79 2.81 -6.25 10.68
CA THR A 79 3.19 -5.60 11.95
C THR A 79 4.69 -5.71 12.20
N ALA A 80 5.28 -6.87 11.92
CA ALA A 80 6.74 -7.03 11.96
C ALA A 80 7.44 -6.03 11.05
N VAL A 81 6.99 -5.97 9.80
CA VAL A 81 7.54 -5.04 8.81
C VAL A 81 7.44 -3.60 9.33
N ARG A 82 6.27 -3.18 9.85
CA ARG A 82 6.06 -1.83 10.42
C ARG A 82 7.13 -1.44 11.45
N ASN A 83 7.53 -2.36 12.33
CA ASN A 83 8.43 -2.08 13.45
C ASN A 83 9.92 -2.02 13.06
N ILE A 84 10.25 -2.42 11.84
CA ILE A 84 11.64 -2.56 11.36
C ILE A 84 12.07 -1.39 10.47
N ILE A 85 11.09 -0.78 9.81
CA ILE A 85 11.32 0.24 8.80
C ILE A 85 11.72 1.56 9.47
N ASP A 86 12.94 2.03 9.19
CA ASP A 86 13.44 3.34 9.63
C ASP A 86 12.75 4.49 8.86
N ASP A 87 12.72 5.69 9.43
CA ASP A 87 11.94 6.83 8.94
C ASP A 87 12.45 7.47 7.63
N THR A 88 13.51 6.92 7.04
CA THR A 88 14.30 7.58 6.00
C THR A 88 14.20 6.99 4.60
N ASN A 89 13.72 5.76 4.44
CA ASN A 89 13.66 5.09 3.12
C ASN A 89 12.24 5.07 2.53
N GLU A 90 12.14 4.94 1.21
CA GLU A 90 10.88 4.56 0.54
C GLU A 90 10.54 3.12 0.92
N VAL A 91 9.31 2.90 1.37
CA VAL A 91 8.82 1.67 1.96
C VAL A 91 7.58 1.27 1.20
N THR A 92 7.71 0.18 0.44
CA THR A 92 6.61 -0.31 -0.38
C THR A 92 6.00 -1.56 0.23
N ILE A 93 4.67 -1.59 0.26
CA ILE A 93 3.90 -2.80 0.52
C ILE A 93 2.95 -3.05 -0.64
N ASP A 94 2.97 -4.29 -1.13
CA ASP A 94 1.99 -4.79 -2.08
C ASP A 94 1.05 -5.75 -1.34
N LEU A 95 -0.23 -5.42 -1.38
CA LEU A 95 -1.38 -6.12 -0.80
C LEU A 95 -2.45 -6.40 -1.87
N SER A 96 -2.04 -6.48 -3.13
CA SER A 96 -2.98 -6.66 -4.24
C SER A 96 -3.51 -8.09 -4.33
N GLY A 97 -4.76 -8.25 -4.75
CA GLY A 97 -5.34 -9.57 -5.03
C GLY A 97 -5.68 -10.41 -3.79
N LEU A 98 -5.85 -9.79 -2.62
CA LEU A 98 -6.01 -10.48 -1.33
C LEU A 98 -7.46 -10.67 -0.89
N ASN A 99 -8.43 -10.26 -1.71
CA ASN A 99 -9.85 -10.28 -1.37
C ASN A 99 -10.18 -9.50 -0.08
N LEU A 100 -9.44 -8.42 0.21
CA LEU A 100 -9.68 -7.59 1.39
C LEU A 100 -11.00 -6.85 1.27
N THR A 101 -11.90 -7.03 2.24
CA THR A 101 -13.19 -6.31 2.31
C THR A 101 -13.12 -5.06 3.19
N THR A 102 -12.06 -4.92 3.99
CA THR A 102 -11.85 -3.80 4.92
C THR A 102 -10.41 -3.32 4.86
N GLN A 103 -10.20 -2.02 5.07
CA GLN A 103 -8.86 -1.43 5.13
C GLN A 103 -7.99 -2.13 6.19
N PRO A 104 -6.77 -2.61 5.83
CA PRO A 104 -5.83 -3.14 6.79
C PRO A 104 -5.41 -2.07 7.80
N PRO A 105 -5.35 -2.39 9.11
CA PRO A 105 -4.89 -1.45 10.10
C PRO A 105 -3.38 -1.23 9.96
N GLY A 106 -2.97 0.01 10.19
CA GLY A 106 -1.58 0.31 10.50
C GLY A 106 -0.63 0.35 9.30
N LEU A 107 -1.14 0.86 8.18
CA LEU A 107 -0.39 1.10 6.95
C LEU A 107 0.28 2.50 6.91
N GLN A 108 0.14 3.32 7.95
CA GLN A 108 0.54 4.74 7.94
C GLN A 108 2.05 4.97 7.82
N ASN A 109 2.86 3.94 8.08
CA ASN A 109 4.32 4.02 7.98
C ASN A 109 4.85 3.71 6.57
N PHE A 110 3.99 3.27 5.65
CA PHE A 110 4.39 2.98 4.27
C PHE A 110 4.33 4.23 3.41
N THR A 111 5.33 4.39 2.54
CA THR A 111 5.37 5.48 1.55
C THR A 111 4.72 5.08 0.24
N SER A 112 4.61 3.78 -0.04
CA SER A 112 3.99 3.24 -1.25
C SER A 112 3.12 2.04 -0.90
N ILE A 113 1.83 2.10 -1.24
CA ILE A 113 0.85 1.07 -0.92
C ILE A 113 0.14 0.65 -2.21
N ASN A 114 0.22 -0.63 -2.55
CA ASN A 114 -0.60 -1.24 -3.58
C ASN A 114 -1.69 -2.11 -2.95
N LEU A 115 -2.95 -1.73 -3.13
CA LEU A 115 -4.16 -2.43 -2.67
C LEU A 115 -5.06 -2.81 -3.85
N ASP A 116 -4.50 -2.92 -5.04
CA ASP A 116 -5.25 -3.26 -6.25
C ASP A 116 -5.96 -4.61 -6.16
N ASN A 117 -7.07 -4.78 -6.88
CA ASN A 117 -7.77 -6.06 -7.00
C ASN A 117 -8.22 -6.63 -5.63
N ASN A 118 -8.84 -5.79 -4.81
CA ASN A 118 -9.46 -6.17 -3.54
C ASN A 118 -10.97 -5.88 -3.59
N GLN A 119 -11.65 -5.92 -2.44
CA GLN A 119 -13.09 -5.72 -2.31
C GLN A 119 -13.39 -4.58 -1.32
N LEU A 120 -12.49 -3.60 -1.20
CA LEU A 120 -12.64 -2.47 -0.29
C LEU A 120 -13.78 -1.58 -0.74
N THR A 121 -14.66 -1.20 0.19
CA THR A 121 -15.75 -0.23 -0.04
C THR A 121 -15.42 1.17 0.47
N HIS A 122 -14.42 1.29 1.35
CA HIS A 122 -13.94 2.55 1.90
C HIS A 122 -12.42 2.50 2.12
N PHE A 123 -11.76 3.66 1.99
CA PHE A 123 -10.36 3.84 2.39
C PHE A 123 -10.17 5.21 3.05
N ASP A 124 -9.59 5.22 4.24
CA ASP A 124 -9.25 6.42 4.99
C ASP A 124 -7.72 6.61 5.00
N ALA A 125 -7.27 7.62 4.24
CA ALA A 125 -5.87 8.03 4.13
C ALA A 125 -5.53 9.27 4.99
N THR A 126 -6.40 9.68 5.92
CA THR A 126 -6.26 10.95 6.66
C THR A 126 -4.98 11.08 7.49
N ASN A 127 -4.46 9.97 8.02
CA ASN A 127 -3.31 9.93 8.94
C ASN A 127 -2.05 9.30 8.30
N TYR A 128 -1.85 9.49 7.00
CA TYR A 128 -0.74 8.89 6.23
C TYR A 128 0.32 9.93 5.87
N ASP A 129 1.04 10.43 6.89
CA ASP A 129 1.97 11.56 6.74
C ASP A 129 3.14 11.30 5.76
N ARG A 130 3.48 10.04 5.55
CA ARG A 130 4.61 9.60 4.71
C ARG A 130 4.18 9.04 3.35
N LEU A 131 2.88 8.92 3.07
CA LEU A 131 2.40 8.29 1.85
C LEU A 131 2.73 9.14 0.63
N VAL A 132 3.37 8.52 -0.34
CA VAL A 132 3.80 9.11 -1.62
C VAL A 132 3.02 8.50 -2.78
N LYS A 133 2.78 7.18 -2.75
CA LYS A 133 2.10 6.43 -3.82
C LYS A 133 0.98 5.57 -3.24
N LEU A 134 -0.20 5.65 -3.83
CA LEU A 134 -1.38 4.87 -3.44
C LEU A 134 -2.05 4.27 -4.68
N SER A 135 -2.17 2.95 -4.71
CA SER A 135 -2.91 2.22 -5.74
C SER A 135 -4.07 1.45 -5.10
N LEU A 136 -5.27 1.68 -5.60
CA LEU A 136 -6.55 1.16 -5.13
C LEU A 136 -7.43 0.69 -6.30
N ASN A 137 -6.82 0.32 -7.42
CA ASN A 137 -7.54 -0.06 -8.63
C ASN A 137 -8.37 -1.33 -8.41
N SER A 138 -9.48 -1.46 -9.13
CA SER A 138 -10.31 -2.67 -9.13
C SER A 138 -10.73 -3.07 -7.71
N ASN A 139 -11.39 -2.13 -7.03
CA ASN A 139 -12.02 -2.33 -5.73
C ASN A 139 -13.52 -2.01 -5.86
N ALA A 140 -14.22 -1.86 -4.74
CA ALA A 140 -15.63 -1.44 -4.70
C ALA A 140 -15.78 -0.10 -3.95
N LEU A 141 -14.77 0.78 -4.01
CA LEU A 141 -14.72 2.00 -3.19
C LEU A 141 -15.89 2.91 -3.54
N GLU A 142 -16.70 3.24 -2.53
CA GLU A 142 -17.77 4.24 -2.62
C GLU A 142 -17.31 5.59 -2.07
N SER A 143 -16.27 5.58 -1.22
CA SER A 143 -15.69 6.78 -0.62
C SER A 143 -14.22 6.61 -0.25
N ILE A 144 -13.48 7.71 -0.28
CA ILE A 144 -12.09 7.82 0.14
C ILE A 144 -11.88 9.16 0.85
N ASN A 145 -11.13 9.14 1.96
CA ASN A 145 -10.76 10.35 2.68
C ASN A 145 -9.25 10.62 2.54
N PHE A 146 -8.88 11.87 2.28
CA PHE A 146 -7.49 12.32 2.23
C PHE A 146 -7.14 13.24 3.40
N PRO A 147 -5.84 13.44 3.71
CA PRO A 147 -5.42 14.34 4.78
C PRO A 147 -5.93 15.77 4.58
N GLN A 148 -6.33 16.42 5.67
CA GLN A 148 -6.88 17.78 5.66
C GLN A 148 -5.78 18.87 5.65
N GLY A 149 -4.52 18.50 5.89
CA GLY A 149 -3.37 19.41 5.91
C GLY A 149 -2.86 19.79 4.52
N ARG A 150 -2.08 20.89 4.42
CA ARG A 150 -1.59 21.47 3.15
C ARG A 150 -0.29 20.88 2.58
N ASN A 151 0.31 19.87 3.22
CA ASN A 151 1.61 19.30 2.82
C ASN A 151 1.53 17.78 2.70
N VAL A 152 0.59 17.32 1.88
CA VAL A 152 0.43 15.88 1.63
C VAL A 152 1.52 15.43 0.66
N SER A 153 2.39 14.52 1.11
CA SER A 153 3.50 13.96 0.32
C SER A 153 3.05 13.11 -0.87
N ILE A 154 1.74 12.89 -1.03
CA ILE A 154 1.17 12.04 -2.07
C ILE A 154 1.40 12.69 -3.42
N THR A 155 2.12 11.98 -4.29
CA THR A 155 2.41 12.41 -5.66
C THR A 155 1.68 11.55 -6.69
N HIS A 156 1.34 10.30 -6.34
CA HIS A 156 0.70 9.35 -7.25
C HIS A 156 -0.51 8.67 -6.61
N ILE A 157 -1.67 8.78 -7.25
CA ILE A 157 -2.91 8.09 -6.87
C ILE A 157 -3.52 7.41 -8.09
N SER A 158 -3.86 6.13 -7.94
CA SER A 158 -4.67 5.39 -8.91
C SER A 158 -5.79 4.65 -8.18
N MET A 159 -7.04 4.86 -8.60
CA MET A 159 -8.23 4.22 -8.03
C MET A 159 -9.25 3.92 -9.13
N ASN A 160 -8.75 3.43 -10.26
CA ASN A 160 -9.59 3.07 -11.41
C ASN A 160 -10.52 1.89 -11.07
N ASN A 161 -11.65 1.78 -11.76
CA ASN A 161 -12.61 0.68 -11.59
C ASN A 161 -13.09 0.58 -10.14
N ASN A 162 -13.80 1.61 -9.69
CA ASN A 162 -14.43 1.70 -8.36
C ASN A 162 -15.86 2.25 -8.50
N ALA A 163 -16.51 2.61 -7.40
CA ALA A 163 -17.87 3.14 -7.34
C ALA A 163 -17.92 4.57 -6.76
N LEU A 164 -16.83 5.33 -6.86
CA LEU A 164 -16.73 6.67 -6.29
C LEU A 164 -17.69 7.63 -7.01
N ARG A 165 -18.52 8.34 -6.25
CA ARG A 165 -19.42 9.40 -6.76
C ARG A 165 -18.88 10.81 -6.55
N ASN A 166 -18.12 10.98 -5.48
CA ASN A 166 -17.52 12.25 -5.10
C ASN A 166 -16.07 12.01 -4.70
N ILE A 167 -15.24 13.03 -4.90
CA ILE A 167 -13.86 13.01 -4.45
C ILE A 167 -13.38 14.42 -4.12
N ASP A 168 -12.73 14.56 -2.96
CA ASP A 168 -12.04 15.79 -2.55
C ASP A 168 -10.53 15.57 -2.65
N ILE A 169 -9.94 16.10 -3.70
CA ILE A 169 -8.49 16.09 -3.95
C ILE A 169 -7.90 17.49 -4.02
N ASP A 170 -8.70 18.53 -3.76
CA ASP A 170 -8.28 19.92 -3.98
C ASP A 170 -7.07 20.30 -3.11
N ARG A 171 -6.84 19.58 -2.01
CA ARG A 171 -5.69 19.82 -1.10
C ARG A 171 -4.42 19.08 -1.49
N LEU A 172 -4.48 18.23 -2.51
CA LEU A 172 -3.36 17.38 -2.93
C LEU A 172 -2.43 18.11 -3.90
N SER A 173 -1.83 19.21 -3.43
CA SER A 173 -1.03 20.12 -4.27
C SER A 173 0.24 19.51 -4.88
N SER A 174 0.73 18.43 -4.29
CA SER A 174 1.91 17.70 -4.77
C SER A 174 1.58 16.55 -5.74
N VAL A 175 0.29 16.25 -6.00
CA VAL A 175 -0.08 15.17 -6.91
C VAL A 175 0.35 15.51 -8.33
N THR A 176 1.15 14.62 -8.91
CA THR A 176 1.60 14.68 -10.31
C THR A 176 0.86 13.67 -11.18
N TYR A 177 0.41 12.56 -10.59
CA TYR A 177 -0.34 11.51 -11.28
C TYR A 177 -1.65 11.21 -10.55
N PHE A 178 -2.77 11.39 -11.24
CA PHE A 178 -4.10 11.08 -10.74
C PHE A 178 -4.92 10.29 -11.75
N SER A 179 -5.39 9.10 -11.37
CA SER A 179 -6.27 8.27 -12.19
C SER A 179 -7.46 7.78 -11.37
N ALA A 180 -8.67 8.13 -11.82
CA ALA A 180 -9.94 7.69 -11.25
C ALA A 180 -10.92 7.26 -12.36
N ALA A 181 -10.40 6.63 -13.42
CA ALA A 181 -11.19 6.14 -14.53
C ALA A 181 -12.16 5.04 -14.10
N HIS A 182 -13.27 4.87 -14.82
CA HIS A 182 -14.29 3.87 -14.51
C HIS A 182 -14.79 4.00 -13.07
N ASN A 183 -15.32 5.18 -12.76
CA ASN A 183 -16.02 5.50 -11.51
C ASN A 183 -17.39 6.12 -11.84
N GLN A 184 -18.04 6.73 -10.87
CA GLN A 184 -19.35 7.37 -10.99
C GLN A 184 -19.25 8.86 -10.64
N LEU A 185 -18.08 9.49 -10.83
CA LEU A 185 -17.87 10.88 -10.46
C LEU A 185 -18.73 11.81 -11.33
N GLU A 186 -19.46 12.72 -10.69
CA GLU A 186 -20.28 13.75 -11.36
C GLU A 186 -19.57 15.11 -11.41
N PHE A 187 -18.66 15.34 -10.47
CA PHE A 187 -17.94 16.59 -10.29
C PHE A 187 -16.53 16.35 -9.74
N VAL A 188 -15.54 17.13 -10.19
CA VAL A 188 -14.17 17.13 -9.68
C VAL A 188 -13.61 18.55 -9.63
N GLN A 189 -12.97 18.90 -8.51
CA GLN A 189 -12.19 20.15 -8.36
C GLN A 189 -10.69 19.84 -8.40
N LEU A 190 -9.96 20.64 -9.16
CA LEU A 190 -8.52 20.48 -9.40
C LEU A 190 -7.73 21.77 -9.14
N GLU A 191 -8.36 22.79 -8.53
CA GLU A 191 -7.82 24.15 -8.46
C GLU A 191 -6.51 24.25 -7.70
N SER A 192 -6.30 23.43 -6.66
CA SER A 192 -5.00 23.40 -5.95
C SER A 192 -4.13 22.19 -6.30
N CYS A 193 -4.48 21.37 -7.30
CA CYS A 193 -3.62 20.31 -7.85
C CYS A 193 -2.55 20.88 -8.81
N GLU A 194 -1.77 21.86 -8.36
CA GLU A 194 -0.85 22.66 -9.20
C GLU A 194 0.27 21.84 -9.87
N CYS A 195 0.66 20.71 -9.28
CA CYS A 195 1.72 19.84 -9.81
C CYS A 195 1.21 18.76 -10.78
N LEU A 196 -0.09 18.72 -11.11
CA LEU A 196 -0.70 17.64 -11.87
C LEU A 196 -0.14 17.56 -13.30
N GLN A 197 0.40 16.41 -13.67
CA GLN A 197 1.01 16.13 -14.99
C GLN A 197 0.23 15.07 -15.78
N TYR A 198 -0.41 14.14 -15.07
CA TYR A 198 -1.27 13.12 -15.65
C TYR A 198 -2.62 13.08 -14.93
N LEU A 199 -3.69 13.19 -15.72
CA LEU A 199 -5.06 13.12 -15.25
C LEU A 199 -5.85 12.13 -16.12
N ASN A 200 -6.46 11.13 -15.49
CA ASN A 200 -7.41 10.24 -16.15
C ASN A 200 -8.71 10.15 -15.37
N LEU A 201 -9.77 10.71 -15.94
CA LEU A 201 -11.14 10.67 -15.44
C LEU A 201 -12.10 9.99 -16.44
N SER A 202 -11.57 9.21 -17.39
CA SER A 202 -12.38 8.53 -18.41
C SER A 202 -13.43 7.61 -17.78
N HIS A 203 -14.56 7.42 -18.47
CA HIS A 203 -15.65 6.55 -18.01
C HIS A 203 -16.17 6.94 -16.61
N ASN A 204 -16.49 8.21 -16.43
CA ASN A 204 -17.23 8.76 -15.29
C ASN A 204 -18.56 9.39 -15.76
N GLN A 205 -19.28 10.07 -14.86
CA GLN A 205 -20.56 10.75 -15.13
C GLN A 205 -20.41 12.28 -15.04
N LEU A 206 -19.22 12.80 -15.35
CA LEU A 206 -18.88 14.20 -15.12
C LEU A 206 -19.76 15.13 -15.95
N SER A 207 -20.45 16.03 -15.27
CA SER A 207 -21.14 17.17 -15.90
C SER A 207 -20.31 18.45 -15.83
N ASP A 208 -19.34 18.53 -14.91
CA ASP A 208 -18.49 19.70 -14.71
C ASP A 208 -17.13 19.31 -14.12
N ILE A 209 -16.10 20.08 -14.47
CA ILE A 209 -14.74 19.97 -13.92
C ILE A 209 -14.25 21.40 -13.66
N VAL A 210 -13.94 21.70 -12.40
CA VAL A 210 -13.35 22.98 -12.03
C VAL A 210 -11.84 22.82 -12.04
N ALA A 211 -11.23 23.35 -13.10
CA ALA A 211 -9.78 23.50 -13.22
C ALA A 211 -9.50 24.97 -13.52
N GLY A 212 -8.83 25.69 -12.62
CA GLY A 212 -8.74 27.14 -12.72
C GLY A 212 -7.54 27.75 -12.01
N ASN A 213 -6.76 28.52 -12.76
CA ASN A 213 -5.70 29.37 -12.24
C ASN A 213 -6.30 30.38 -11.25
N LYS A 214 -5.76 30.38 -10.02
CA LYS A 214 -5.83 31.56 -9.14
C LYS A 214 -5.05 32.69 -9.82
N ASN A 215 -5.70 33.43 -10.71
CA ASN A 215 -5.28 34.79 -11.04
C ASN A 215 -5.68 35.72 -9.89
#